data_AF-A0A0P4UU32-F1
#
_entry.id   AF-A0A0P4UU32-F1
#
_cell.length_a   1.000
_cell.length_b   1.000
_cell.length_c   1.000
_cell.angle_alpha   90.00
_cell.angle_beta   90.00
_cell.angle_gamma   90.00
#
_symmetry.space_group_name_H-M   'P 1'
#
loop_
_entity.id
_entity.type
_entity.pdbx_description
1 polymer ?
#
loop_
_entity_poly.entity_id
_entity_poly.type
_entity_poly.pdbx_seq_one_letter_code
_entity_poly.pdbx_strand_id
1 'polypeptide(L)'
;MLAEVLFVFGLGVLAIAYSFRRSTLGLLAISLIGLSYWSGWTHRFTERDLSLVDSVSLQMPIVAAISFLPLAYRCRSQKLFGMSAIAICSSLLSNLGATLTKGSILPALLLILPAALLWAYDDTIWTVGQQRKLFQSIARRFAVVYLAGLFYWFSFYWTWIDYGWYSRIVEWRSLLSVGIFVAITIAQWIYLLIQAREWKSTMIGLMIVVSSIVQSWHLRIAPIPVFAPIVFNAMLGILAIVTVRDSLRTGERRAFWFGVILLIVQVLSRLLEYELSPAARAIVFGLLGGSAIASGLWFEFRIRRLLPAIAFQRVRPSSTS
;
A
#
# COMPACT_ATOMS: atom_id res chain seq x y z
N MET A 1 15.22 -18.99 19.45
CA MET A 1 16.39 -18.22 19.95
C MET A 1 16.63 -16.88 19.25
N LEU A 2 17.11 -16.78 18.00
CA LEU A 2 17.45 -15.45 17.41
C LEU A 2 16.25 -14.49 17.34
N ALA A 3 15.09 -14.97 16.89
CA ALA A 3 13.87 -14.16 16.82
C ALA A 3 13.48 -13.62 18.21
N GLU A 4 13.47 -14.47 19.23
CA GLU A 4 13.10 -14.09 20.60
C GLU A 4 14.03 -13.02 21.18
N VAL A 5 15.34 -13.15 20.94
CA VAL A 5 16.33 -12.15 21.37
C VAL A 5 16.09 -10.81 20.68
N LEU A 6 15.85 -10.82 19.35
CA LEU A 6 15.53 -9.61 18.60
C LEU A 6 14.24 -8.95 19.07
N PHE A 7 13.22 -9.75 19.42
CA PHE A 7 11.95 -9.25 19.95
C PHE A 7 12.13 -8.54 21.29
N VAL A 8 12.76 -9.20 22.26
CA VAL A 8 13.00 -8.65 23.60
C VAL A 8 13.88 -7.40 23.52
N PHE A 9 14.95 -7.46 22.71
CA PHE A 9 15.81 -6.29 22.49
C PHE A 9 15.05 -5.14 21.84
N GLY A 10 14.23 -5.42 20.83
CA GLY A 10 13.38 -4.43 20.18
C GLY A 10 12.36 -3.79 21.13
N LEU A 11 11.77 -4.56 22.06
CA LEU A 11 10.91 -4.03 23.12
C LEU A 11 11.66 -3.10 24.09
N GLY A 12 12.90 -3.47 24.46
CA GLY A 12 13.76 -2.60 25.27
C GLY A 12 14.05 -1.25 24.57
N VAL A 13 14.41 -1.29 23.28
CA VAL A 13 14.64 -0.08 22.48
C VAL A 13 13.34 0.73 22.33
N LEU A 14 12.19 0.09 22.20
CA LEU A 14 10.88 0.76 22.14
C LEU A 14 10.59 1.53 23.43
N ALA A 15 10.81 0.92 24.60
CA ALA A 15 10.62 1.58 25.89
C ALA A 15 11.50 2.83 26.02
N ILE A 16 12.78 2.72 25.61
CA ILE A 16 13.70 3.86 25.56
C ILE A 16 13.19 4.93 24.58
N ALA A 17 12.70 4.54 23.40
CA ALA A 17 12.15 5.48 22.42
C ALA A 17 10.96 6.28 22.96
N TYR A 18 10.09 5.65 23.77
CA TYR A 18 8.97 6.31 24.44
C TYR A 18 9.42 7.35 25.49
N SER A 19 10.47 7.03 26.23
CA SER A 19 11.07 7.92 27.24
C SER A 19 11.73 9.14 26.59
N PHE A 20 12.61 8.91 25.61
CA PHE A 20 13.42 9.98 25.00
C PHE A 20 12.74 10.70 23.82
N ARG A 21 11.61 10.19 23.32
CA ARG A 21 10.87 10.74 22.17
C ARG A 21 11.72 10.92 20.91
N ARG A 22 12.71 10.03 20.69
CA ARG A 22 13.60 10.07 19.52
C ARG A 22 13.10 9.14 18.42
N SER A 23 12.91 9.69 17.22
CA SER A 23 12.41 8.95 16.06
C SER A 23 13.37 7.87 15.56
N THR A 24 14.68 8.08 15.68
CA THR A 24 15.70 7.09 15.26
C THR A 24 15.64 5.80 16.08
N LEU A 25 15.42 5.91 17.39
CA LEU A 25 15.23 4.76 18.27
C LEU A 25 13.93 4.03 17.95
N GLY A 26 12.85 4.76 17.66
CA GLY A 26 11.60 4.16 17.18
C GLY A 26 11.77 3.39 15.87
N LEU A 27 12.54 3.93 14.93
CA LEU A 27 12.87 3.26 13.67
C LEU A 27 13.72 1.99 13.87
N LEU A 28 14.65 2.01 14.84
CA LEU A 28 15.43 0.83 15.20
C LEU A 28 14.54 -0.24 15.85
N ALA A 29 13.71 0.14 16.83
CA ALA A 29 12.80 -0.77 17.52
C ALA A 29 11.84 -1.49 16.54
N ILE A 30 11.22 -0.75 15.62
CA ILE A 30 10.31 -1.35 14.64
C ILE A 30 11.04 -2.28 13.67
N SER A 31 12.28 -1.95 13.30
CA SER A 31 13.09 -2.79 12.42
C SER A 31 13.46 -4.10 13.10
N LEU A 32 13.90 -4.06 14.37
CA LEU A 32 14.25 -5.25 15.16
C LEU A 32 13.03 -6.15 15.38
N ILE A 33 11.92 -5.57 15.80
CA ILE A 33 10.66 -6.29 16.03
C ILE A 33 10.12 -6.87 14.71
N GLY A 34 10.23 -6.13 13.60
CA GLY A 34 9.84 -6.60 12.27
C GLY A 34 10.71 -7.77 11.78
N LEU A 35 12.03 -7.69 11.95
CA LEU A 35 12.96 -8.78 11.61
C LEU A 35 12.69 -10.03 12.48
N SER A 36 12.45 -9.85 13.77
CA SER A 36 12.00 -10.93 14.65
C SER A 36 10.72 -11.60 14.12
N TYR A 37 9.72 -10.80 13.75
CA TYR A 37 8.45 -11.32 13.26
C TYR A 37 8.62 -12.17 11.99
N TRP A 38 9.35 -11.64 11.00
CA TRP A 38 9.54 -12.32 9.73
C TRP A 38 10.43 -13.56 9.82
N SER A 39 11.46 -13.53 10.67
CA SER A 39 12.30 -14.71 10.94
C SER A 39 11.53 -15.82 11.68
N GLY A 40 10.63 -15.46 12.60
CA GLY A 40 9.74 -16.42 13.26
C GLY A 40 8.65 -16.98 12.32
N TRP A 41 8.16 -16.17 11.38
CA TRP A 41 7.14 -16.60 10.41
C TRP A 41 7.60 -17.77 9.54
N THR A 42 8.86 -17.76 9.07
CA THR A 42 9.43 -18.86 8.27
C THR A 42 9.59 -20.15 9.07
N HIS A 43 9.82 -20.07 10.38
CA HIS A 43 10.04 -21.23 11.25
C HIS A 43 8.74 -21.94 11.63
N ARG A 44 7.61 -21.21 11.68
CA ARG A 44 6.27 -21.79 11.94
C ARG A 44 5.79 -22.77 10.87
N PHE A 45 6.44 -22.83 9.71
CA PHE A 45 6.17 -23.85 8.71
C PHE A 45 6.70 -25.24 9.10
N THR A 46 7.63 -25.31 10.06
CA THR A 46 8.44 -26.51 10.31
C THR A 46 8.18 -27.10 11.69
N GLU A 47 7.91 -26.30 12.71
CA GLU A 47 7.78 -26.77 14.10
C GLU A 47 6.48 -26.29 14.76
N ARG A 48 5.85 -27.19 15.53
CA ARG A 48 4.48 -27.09 16.04
C ARG A 48 4.42 -26.78 17.54
N ASP A 49 5.48 -26.20 18.09
CA ASP A 49 5.53 -25.87 19.52
C ASP A 49 4.89 -24.51 19.79
N LEU A 50 3.90 -24.51 20.69
CA LEU A 50 3.10 -23.36 21.07
C LEU A 50 3.85 -22.50 22.10
N SER A 51 4.66 -21.54 21.64
CA SER A 51 5.26 -20.54 22.52
C SER A 51 4.32 -19.33 22.74
N LEU A 52 4.52 -18.61 23.85
CA LEU A 52 3.86 -17.31 24.08
C LEU A 52 4.18 -16.29 22.98
N VAL A 53 5.37 -16.38 22.39
CA VAL A 53 5.84 -15.50 21.31
C VAL A 53 5.05 -15.74 20.03
N ASP A 54 4.64 -16.98 19.75
CA ASP A 54 3.79 -17.30 18.60
C ASP A 54 2.40 -16.69 18.74
N SER A 55 1.84 -16.73 19.96
CA SER A 55 0.54 -16.11 20.25
C SER A 55 0.57 -14.60 20.08
N VAL A 56 1.61 -13.92 20.56
CA VAL A 56 1.80 -12.47 20.36
C VAL A 56 1.97 -12.15 18.87
N SER A 57 2.70 -12.99 18.15
CA SER A 57 2.94 -12.79 16.73
C SER A 57 1.67 -12.94 15.89
N LEU A 58 0.68 -13.73 16.31
CA LEU A 58 -0.64 -13.78 15.65
C LEU A 58 -1.48 -12.52 15.87
N GLN A 59 -1.11 -11.67 16.82
CA GLN A 59 -1.77 -10.38 17.07
C GLN A 59 -0.87 -9.19 16.69
N MET A 60 0.20 -9.46 15.93
CA MET A 60 1.19 -8.47 15.56
C MET A 60 0.64 -7.20 14.87
N PRO A 61 -0.41 -7.24 14.04
CA PRO A 61 -1.00 -6.01 13.49
C PRO A 61 -1.50 -5.06 14.58
N ILE A 62 -2.12 -5.61 15.63
CA ILE A 62 -2.64 -4.84 16.77
C ILE A 62 -1.46 -4.31 17.59
N VAL A 63 -0.51 -5.17 17.93
CA VAL A 63 0.69 -4.80 18.70
C VAL A 63 1.43 -3.67 17.97
N ALA A 64 1.65 -3.82 16.67
CA ALA A 64 2.31 -2.80 15.86
C ALA A 64 1.53 -1.47 15.84
N ALA A 65 0.20 -1.51 15.71
CA ALA A 65 -0.63 -0.31 15.74
C ALA A 65 -0.60 0.38 17.11
N ILE A 66 -0.76 -0.34 18.20
CA ILE A 66 -0.77 0.25 19.55
C ILE A 66 0.61 0.77 19.94
N SER A 67 1.68 0.08 19.55
CA SER A 67 3.04 0.43 19.94
C SER A 67 3.67 1.53 19.08
N PHE A 68 3.45 1.53 17.75
CA PHE A 68 4.20 2.42 16.87
C PHE A 68 3.38 3.62 16.37
N LEU A 69 2.06 3.49 16.24
CA LEU A 69 1.22 4.61 15.78
C LEU A 69 1.24 5.77 16.78
N PRO A 70 0.99 5.58 18.09
CA PRO A 70 1.07 6.67 19.07
C PRO A 70 2.48 7.25 19.18
N LEU A 71 3.52 6.41 19.05
CA LEU A 71 4.91 6.86 19.05
C LEU A 71 5.20 7.75 17.83
N ALA A 72 4.67 7.43 16.65
CA ALA A 72 4.78 8.24 15.44
C ALA A 72 4.14 9.63 15.61
N TYR A 73 2.95 9.70 16.22
CA TYR A 73 2.30 10.97 16.58
C TYR A 73 3.10 11.76 17.61
N ARG A 74 3.58 11.10 18.68
CA ARG A 74 4.37 11.73 19.74
C ARG A 74 5.70 12.29 19.23
N CYS A 75 6.34 11.59 18.30
CA CYS A 75 7.58 12.03 17.66
C CYS A 75 7.35 12.94 16.44
N ARG A 76 6.09 13.12 16.00
CA ARG A 76 5.69 13.81 14.76
C ARG A 76 6.51 13.37 13.53
N SER A 77 6.85 12.08 13.46
CA SER A 77 7.79 11.57 12.44
C SER A 77 7.08 10.82 11.32
N GLN A 78 7.13 11.39 10.12
CA GLN A 78 6.58 10.80 8.90
C GLN A 78 7.23 9.46 8.53
N LYS A 79 8.54 9.32 8.78
CA LYS A 79 9.27 8.08 8.52
C LYS A 79 8.82 6.96 9.46
N LEU A 80 8.64 7.28 10.74
CA LEU A 80 8.18 6.30 11.72
C LEU A 80 6.75 5.84 11.42
N PHE A 81 5.87 6.77 11.04
CA PHE A 81 4.53 6.44 10.56
C PHE A 81 4.55 5.52 9.34
N GLY A 82 5.39 5.82 8.35
CA GLY A 82 5.54 4.98 7.16
C GLY A 82 5.99 3.55 7.51
N MET A 83 7.01 3.42 8.37
CA MET A 83 7.46 2.10 8.84
C MET A 83 6.39 1.37 9.64
N SER A 84 5.61 2.07 10.48
CA SER A 84 4.49 1.46 11.21
C SER A 84 3.39 0.98 10.28
N ALA A 85 3.04 1.78 9.26
CA ALA A 85 2.07 1.40 8.26
C ALA A 85 2.51 0.13 7.51
N ILE A 86 3.79 0.06 7.12
CA ILE A 86 4.37 -1.13 6.49
C ILE A 86 4.29 -2.33 7.44
N ALA A 87 4.70 -2.19 8.71
CA ALA A 87 4.67 -3.29 9.67
C ALA A 87 3.25 -3.80 9.94
N ILE A 88 2.27 -2.90 10.07
CA ILE A 88 0.86 -3.26 10.25
C ILE A 88 0.32 -3.98 9.00
N CYS A 89 0.52 -3.41 7.81
CA CYS A 89 0.01 -4.02 6.57
C CYS A 89 0.67 -5.37 6.29
N SER A 90 1.98 -5.45 6.48
CA SER A 90 2.79 -6.66 6.33
C SER A 90 2.33 -7.77 7.27
N SER A 91 2.15 -7.48 8.56
CA SER A 91 1.69 -8.47 9.54
C SER A 91 0.21 -8.83 9.34
N LEU A 92 -0.60 -7.90 8.83
CA LEU A 92 -2.01 -8.14 8.52
C LEU A 92 -2.15 -9.10 7.34
N LEU A 93 -1.32 -8.94 6.31
CA LEU A 93 -1.25 -9.83 5.14
C LEU A 93 -0.86 -11.26 5.51
N SER A 94 0.18 -11.43 6.32
CA SER A 94 0.60 -12.76 6.80
C SER A 94 -0.48 -13.41 7.66
N ASN A 95 -1.07 -12.66 8.60
CA ASN A 95 -2.16 -13.14 9.44
C ASN A 95 -3.39 -13.57 8.63
N LEU A 96 -3.78 -12.77 7.63
CA LEU A 96 -4.82 -13.15 6.67
C LEU A 96 -4.41 -14.42 5.92
N GLY A 97 -3.15 -14.52 5.50
CA GLY A 97 -2.56 -15.69 4.83
C GLY A 97 -2.68 -16.98 5.63
N ALA A 98 -2.54 -16.92 6.96
CA ALA A 98 -2.75 -18.07 7.85
C ALA A 98 -4.23 -18.48 7.97
N THR A 99 -5.17 -17.59 7.67
CA THR A 99 -6.63 -17.85 7.77
C THR A 99 -7.29 -18.23 6.44
N LEU A 100 -6.51 -18.35 5.36
CA LEU A 100 -7.04 -18.61 4.03
C LEU A 100 -7.51 -20.07 3.89
N THR A 101 -8.80 -20.23 3.60
CA THR A 101 -9.39 -21.50 3.18
C THR A 101 -9.87 -21.44 1.74
N LYS A 102 -9.73 -22.56 1.03
CA LYS A 102 -10.28 -22.74 -0.31
C LYS A 102 -11.80 -22.45 -0.29
N GLY A 103 -12.26 -21.52 -1.13
CA GLY A 103 -13.68 -21.14 -1.26
C GLY A 103 -14.19 -20.03 -0.35
N SER A 104 -13.35 -19.47 0.54
CA SER A 104 -13.70 -18.32 1.39
C SER A 104 -13.60 -16.98 0.64
N ILE A 105 -14.22 -15.93 1.18
CA ILE A 105 -14.09 -14.52 0.72
C ILE A 105 -12.80 -13.89 1.29
N LEU A 106 -12.20 -14.51 2.33
CA LEU A 106 -10.97 -14.06 2.98
C LEU A 106 -9.78 -13.76 2.03
N PRO A 107 -9.56 -14.50 0.93
CA PRO A 107 -8.52 -14.16 -0.05
C PRO A 107 -8.72 -12.79 -0.72
N ALA A 108 -9.97 -12.42 -1.03
CA ALA A 108 -10.27 -11.10 -1.59
C ALA A 108 -9.99 -9.99 -0.55
N LEU A 109 -10.34 -10.25 0.72
CA LEU A 109 -10.03 -9.35 1.83
C LEU A 109 -8.52 -9.19 2.05
N LEU A 110 -7.74 -10.27 1.94
CA LEU A 110 -6.28 -10.25 2.14
C LEU A 110 -5.60 -9.19 1.27
N LEU A 111 -5.99 -9.15 0.01
CA LEU A 111 -5.34 -8.32 -0.99
C LEU A 111 -5.75 -6.84 -0.86
N ILE A 112 -6.97 -6.58 -0.42
CA ILE A 112 -7.61 -5.27 -0.58
C ILE A 112 -7.65 -4.50 0.73
N LEU A 113 -7.66 -5.19 1.87
CA LEU A 113 -7.75 -4.58 3.18
C LEU A 113 -6.60 -3.59 3.48
N PRO A 114 -5.31 -3.87 3.18
CA PRO A 114 -4.25 -2.90 3.38
C PRO A 114 -4.45 -1.61 2.57
N ALA A 115 -4.82 -1.73 1.30
CA ALA A 115 -5.12 -0.57 0.44
C ALA A 115 -6.28 0.26 0.98
N ALA A 116 -7.36 -0.42 1.37
CA ALA A 116 -8.57 0.20 1.89
C ALA A 116 -8.30 0.93 3.21
N LEU A 117 -7.57 0.30 4.13
CA LEU A 117 -7.19 0.87 5.42
C LEU A 117 -6.29 2.11 5.24
N LEU A 118 -5.26 2.01 4.40
CA LEU A 118 -4.33 3.12 4.16
C LEU A 118 -5.00 4.31 3.46
N TRP A 119 -5.94 4.07 2.55
CA TRP A 119 -6.65 5.14 1.85
C TRP A 119 -7.65 5.86 2.75
N ALA A 120 -8.42 5.10 3.52
CA ALA A 120 -9.45 5.64 4.42
C ALA A 120 -8.87 6.23 5.72
N TYR A 121 -7.58 6.05 5.96
CA TYR A 121 -6.89 6.61 7.11
C TYR A 121 -7.12 8.12 7.25
N ASP A 122 -7.59 8.54 8.42
CA ASP A 122 -7.73 9.94 8.79
C ASP A 122 -7.09 10.22 10.16
N ASP A 123 -6.40 11.36 10.24
CA ASP A 123 -5.65 11.79 11.42
C ASP A 123 -6.54 12.47 12.48
N THR A 124 -7.81 12.72 12.14
CA THR A 124 -8.75 13.55 12.92
C THR A 124 -8.88 13.12 14.38
N ILE A 125 -8.83 11.82 14.66
CA ILE A 125 -8.91 11.26 16.02
C ILE A 125 -7.69 11.66 16.86
N TRP A 126 -6.51 11.74 16.24
CA TRP A 126 -5.24 12.02 16.92
C TRP A 126 -4.90 13.52 16.96
N THR A 127 -5.54 14.32 16.10
CA THR A 127 -5.24 15.74 15.93
C THR A 127 -6.43 16.62 16.28
N VAL A 128 -7.25 16.24 17.25
CA VAL A 128 -8.38 17.06 17.74
C VAL A 128 -7.86 18.47 18.10
N GLY A 129 -8.29 19.48 17.34
CA GLY A 129 -7.88 20.88 17.51
C GLY A 129 -6.66 21.35 16.67
N GLN A 130 -6.00 20.47 15.89
CA GLN A 130 -4.93 20.87 14.96
C GLN A 130 -5.41 20.80 13.50
N GLN A 131 -5.24 21.91 12.76
CA GLN A 131 -5.73 22.02 11.37
C GLN A 131 -4.92 21.23 10.33
N ARG A 132 -3.76 20.65 10.68
CA ARG A 132 -2.89 19.96 9.71
C ARG A 132 -2.97 18.45 9.86
N LYS A 133 -3.50 17.79 8.82
CA LYS A 133 -3.45 16.34 8.65
C LYS A 133 -2.03 15.91 8.23
N LEU A 134 -1.24 15.45 9.20
CA LEU A 134 0.21 15.22 9.04
C LEU A 134 0.54 13.92 8.29
N PHE A 135 -0.26 12.88 8.47
CA PHE A 135 0.04 11.52 8.01
C PHE A 135 -0.95 11.00 6.95
N GLN A 136 -2.15 11.58 6.83
CA GLN A 136 -3.13 11.17 5.81
C GLN A 136 -2.55 11.18 4.39
N SER A 137 -1.81 12.23 4.01
CA SER A 137 -1.20 12.30 2.67
C SER A 137 -0.18 11.18 2.42
N ILE A 138 0.50 10.72 3.47
CA ILE A 138 1.49 9.64 3.41
C ILE A 138 0.77 8.30 3.29
N ALA A 139 -0.25 8.07 4.12
CA ALA A 139 -1.06 6.85 4.08
C ALA A 139 -1.68 6.64 2.69
N ARG A 140 -2.29 7.69 2.10
CA ARG A 140 -2.85 7.65 0.75
C ARG A 140 -1.79 7.39 -0.33
N ARG A 141 -0.57 7.93 -0.20
CA ARG A 141 0.55 7.61 -1.11
C ARG A 141 0.94 6.14 -1.02
N PHE A 142 1.04 5.58 0.19
CA PHE A 142 1.30 4.14 0.37
C PHE A 142 0.17 3.28 -0.19
N ALA A 143 -1.10 3.68 -0.04
CA ALA A 143 -2.23 2.97 -0.63
C ALA A 143 -2.14 2.88 -2.16
N VAL A 144 -1.78 3.99 -2.82
CA VAL A 144 -1.60 4.01 -4.29
C VAL A 144 -0.43 3.14 -4.72
N VAL A 145 0.71 3.21 -4.02
CA VAL A 145 1.87 2.36 -4.32
C VAL A 145 1.53 0.88 -4.15
N TYR A 146 0.82 0.54 -3.07
CA TYR A 146 0.38 -0.81 -2.80
C TYR A 146 -0.59 -1.32 -3.87
N LEU A 147 -1.60 -0.53 -4.25
CA LEU A 147 -2.54 -0.87 -5.32
C LEU A 147 -1.84 -1.04 -6.67
N ALA A 148 -0.87 -0.16 -6.98
CA ALA A 148 -0.10 -0.28 -8.22
C ALA A 148 0.69 -1.59 -8.26
N GLY A 149 1.38 -1.96 -7.17
CA GLY A 149 2.08 -3.24 -7.06
C GLY A 149 1.13 -4.44 -7.14
N LEU A 150 -0.04 -4.35 -6.51
CA LEU A 150 -1.07 -5.38 -6.56
C LEU A 150 -1.62 -5.56 -7.97
N PHE A 151 -2.04 -4.47 -8.63
CA PHE A 151 -2.56 -4.54 -10.00
C PHE A 151 -1.49 -5.02 -10.98
N TYR A 152 -0.25 -4.64 -10.75
CA TYR A 152 0.88 -5.16 -11.51
C TYR A 152 1.01 -6.68 -11.37
N TRP A 153 1.03 -7.19 -10.15
CA TRP A 153 1.13 -8.64 -9.88
C TRP A 153 -0.02 -9.44 -10.49
N PHE A 154 -1.26 -8.94 -10.35
CA PHE A 154 -2.46 -9.58 -10.91
C PHE A 154 -2.65 -9.37 -12.40
N SER A 155 -1.83 -8.53 -13.04
CA SER A 155 -1.89 -8.35 -14.48
C SER A 155 -1.32 -9.53 -15.26
N PHE A 156 -0.56 -10.43 -14.63
CA PHE A 156 0.05 -11.58 -15.32
C PHE A 156 -0.87 -12.79 -15.39
N TYR A 157 -0.84 -13.51 -16.51
CA TYR A 157 -1.67 -14.69 -16.74
C TYR A 157 -1.39 -15.82 -15.75
N TRP A 158 -0.11 -16.10 -15.48
CA TRP A 158 0.32 -17.20 -14.60
C TRP A 158 -0.22 -17.09 -13.16
N THR A 159 -0.42 -15.87 -12.65
CA THR A 159 -1.01 -15.60 -11.33
C THR A 159 -2.38 -16.25 -11.16
N TRP A 160 -3.11 -16.50 -12.26
CA TRP A 160 -4.48 -17.01 -12.26
C TRP A 160 -4.61 -18.49 -12.61
N ILE A 161 -3.51 -19.18 -12.93
CA ILE A 161 -3.53 -20.61 -13.30
C ILE A 161 -3.16 -21.47 -12.09
N ASP A 162 -2.30 -20.97 -11.20
CA ASP A 162 -1.83 -21.72 -10.04
C ASP A 162 -2.81 -21.65 -8.86
N TYR A 163 -3.60 -22.71 -8.68
CA TYR A 163 -4.57 -22.88 -7.58
C TYR A 163 -3.95 -23.26 -6.22
N GLY A 164 -2.63 -23.21 -6.08
CA GLY A 164 -1.89 -23.84 -4.97
C GLY A 164 -1.88 -23.08 -3.64
N TRP A 165 -2.33 -21.83 -3.59
CA TRP A 165 -2.02 -20.94 -2.46
C TRP A 165 -2.90 -21.15 -1.20
N TYR A 166 -3.94 -21.99 -1.25
CA TYR A 166 -5.08 -21.93 -0.31
C TYR A 166 -5.36 -23.19 0.52
N SER A 167 -4.34 -23.99 0.85
CA SER A 167 -4.50 -25.10 1.80
C SER A 167 -3.84 -24.78 3.13
N ARG A 168 -4.49 -23.94 3.96
CA ARG A 168 -4.14 -23.82 5.38
C ARG A 168 -5.34 -24.04 6.28
N ILE A 169 -5.06 -24.62 7.44
CA ILE A 169 -5.99 -24.78 8.54
C ILE A 169 -6.22 -23.39 9.15
N VAL A 170 -7.49 -23.01 9.35
CA VAL A 170 -7.86 -21.73 9.94
C VAL A 170 -7.28 -21.62 11.35
N GLU A 171 -6.35 -20.69 11.53
CA GLU A 171 -5.87 -20.35 12.88
C GLU A 171 -6.78 -19.27 13.49
N TRP A 172 -7.77 -19.72 14.27
CA TRP A 172 -8.83 -18.85 14.81
C TRP A 172 -8.31 -17.63 15.60
N ARG A 173 -7.13 -17.75 16.21
CA ARG A 173 -6.48 -16.67 16.98
C ARG A 173 -6.12 -15.46 16.10
N SER A 174 -5.80 -15.69 14.83
CA SER A 174 -5.50 -14.63 13.85
C SER A 174 -6.74 -13.80 13.49
N LEU A 175 -7.93 -14.42 13.51
CA LEU A 175 -9.19 -13.79 13.11
C LEU A 175 -9.54 -12.56 13.95
N LEU A 176 -9.11 -12.51 15.22
CA LEU A 176 -9.35 -11.35 16.08
C LEU A 176 -8.68 -10.09 15.50
N SER A 177 -7.40 -10.19 15.14
CA SER A 177 -6.67 -9.06 14.54
C SER A 177 -7.28 -8.62 13.22
N VAL A 178 -7.60 -9.59 12.36
CA VAL A 178 -8.23 -9.34 11.06
C VAL A 178 -9.59 -8.67 11.23
N GLY A 179 -10.44 -9.20 12.11
CA GLY A 179 -11.78 -8.68 12.37
C GLY A 179 -11.76 -7.24 12.88
N ILE A 180 -10.85 -6.90 13.79
CA ILE A 180 -10.68 -5.52 14.28
C ILE A 180 -10.29 -4.57 13.14
N PHE A 181 -9.28 -4.92 12.32
CA PHE A 181 -8.86 -4.05 11.23
C PHE A 181 -9.90 -3.94 10.10
N VAL A 182 -10.67 -5.00 9.85
CA VAL A 182 -11.83 -4.94 8.94
C VAL A 182 -12.88 -3.98 9.48
N ALA A 183 -13.26 -4.08 10.76
CA ALA A 183 -14.23 -3.19 11.38
C ALA A 183 -13.78 -1.71 11.34
N ILE A 184 -12.51 -1.45 11.67
CA ILE A 184 -11.92 -0.10 11.58
C ILE A 184 -11.97 0.40 10.14
N THR A 185 -11.61 -0.43 9.17
CA THR A 185 -11.61 -0.04 7.75
C THR A 185 -13.01 0.32 7.29
N ILE A 186 -14.03 -0.49 7.62
CA ILE A 186 -15.43 -0.21 7.28
C ILE A 186 -15.87 1.11 7.91
N ALA A 187 -15.60 1.33 9.19
CA ALA A 187 -15.95 2.57 9.89
C ALA A 187 -15.30 3.80 9.24
N GLN A 188 -14.02 3.72 8.87
CA GLN A 188 -13.29 4.81 8.21
C GLN A 188 -13.83 5.10 6.80
N TRP A 189 -14.20 4.07 6.04
CA TRP A 189 -14.82 4.26 4.72
C TRP A 189 -16.22 4.88 4.82
N ILE A 190 -17.04 4.46 5.80
CA ILE A 190 -18.34 5.08 6.06
C ILE A 190 -18.16 6.57 6.37
N TYR A 191 -17.23 6.89 7.28
CA TYR A 191 -16.90 8.27 7.61
C TYR A 191 -16.45 9.07 6.38
N LEU A 192 -15.58 8.50 5.56
CA LEU A 192 -15.07 9.13 4.34
C LEU A 192 -16.19 9.40 3.32
N LEU A 193 -17.11 8.44 3.13
CA LEU A 193 -18.23 8.58 2.19
C LEU A 193 -19.23 9.65 2.63
N ILE A 194 -19.45 9.80 3.94
CA ILE A 194 -20.35 10.80 4.50
C ILE A 194 -19.71 12.20 4.44
N GLN A 195 -18.43 12.34 4.81
CA GLN A 195 -17.85 13.65 5.10
C GLN A 195 -16.93 14.21 4.01
N ALA A 196 -16.30 13.35 3.22
CA ALA A 196 -15.22 13.75 2.30
C ALA A 196 -15.44 13.13 0.92
N ARG A 197 -16.59 13.46 0.29
CA ARG A 197 -16.98 13.03 -1.06
C ARG A 197 -16.02 13.57 -2.12
N GLU A 198 -14.83 12.99 -2.16
CA GLU A 198 -13.74 13.28 -3.09
C GLU A 198 -13.78 12.27 -4.24
N TRP A 199 -13.71 12.76 -5.48
CA TRP A 199 -13.71 11.90 -6.67
C TRP A 199 -12.58 10.85 -6.64
N LYS A 200 -11.42 11.19 -6.06
CA LYS A 200 -10.28 10.28 -5.91
C LYS A 200 -10.65 9.08 -5.03
N SER A 201 -11.37 9.33 -3.94
CA SER A 201 -11.80 8.27 -3.03
C SER A 201 -12.88 7.38 -3.65
N THR A 202 -13.79 7.95 -4.44
CA THR A 202 -14.74 7.16 -5.22
C THR A 202 -14.04 6.26 -6.23
N MET A 203 -13.02 6.78 -6.93
CA MET A 203 -12.24 6.00 -7.90
C MET A 203 -11.48 4.85 -7.22
N ILE A 204 -10.75 5.14 -6.14
CA ILE A 204 -10.00 4.11 -5.40
C ILE A 204 -10.94 3.08 -4.78
N GLY A 205 -12.07 3.51 -4.22
CA GLY A 205 -13.11 2.62 -3.71
C GLY A 205 -13.68 1.70 -4.80
N LEU A 206 -13.94 2.24 -6.00
CA LEU A 206 -14.39 1.44 -7.14
C LEU A 206 -13.34 0.41 -7.57
N MET A 207 -12.07 0.80 -7.68
CA MET A 207 -10.97 -0.12 -8.02
C MET A 207 -10.84 -1.24 -6.97
N ILE A 208 -10.98 -0.91 -5.69
CA ILE A 208 -11.04 -1.87 -4.58
C ILE A 208 -12.21 -2.84 -4.76
N VAL A 209 -13.43 -2.34 -5.01
CA VAL A 209 -14.62 -3.18 -5.20
C VAL A 209 -14.48 -4.10 -6.42
N VAL A 210 -14.02 -3.58 -7.56
CA VAL A 210 -13.80 -4.38 -8.77
C VAL A 210 -12.77 -5.48 -8.51
N SER A 211 -11.67 -5.16 -7.82
CA SER A 211 -10.66 -6.16 -7.44
C SER A 211 -11.25 -7.26 -6.57
N SER A 212 -12.11 -6.91 -5.60
CA SER A 212 -12.78 -7.88 -4.72
C SER A 212 -13.69 -8.82 -5.51
N ILE A 213 -14.45 -8.25 -6.46
CA ILE A 213 -15.40 -9.00 -7.29
C ILE A 213 -14.66 -9.99 -8.19
N VAL A 214 -13.62 -9.53 -8.91
CA VAL A 214 -12.85 -10.39 -9.82
C VAL A 214 -12.22 -11.56 -9.05
N GLN A 215 -11.60 -11.29 -7.89
CA GLN A 215 -10.97 -12.32 -7.07
C GLN A 215 -12.01 -13.32 -6.54
N SER A 216 -13.13 -12.82 -6.01
CA SER A 216 -14.20 -13.68 -5.47
C SER A 216 -14.84 -14.54 -6.55
N TRP A 217 -15.03 -13.98 -7.76
CA TRP A 217 -15.58 -14.70 -8.90
C TRP A 217 -14.65 -15.84 -9.32
N HIS A 218 -13.36 -15.53 -9.52
CA HIS A 218 -12.35 -16.51 -9.92
C HIS A 218 -12.27 -17.69 -8.94
N LEU A 219 -12.38 -17.42 -7.63
CA LEU A 219 -12.21 -18.45 -6.60
C LEU A 219 -13.48 -19.24 -6.25
N ARG A 220 -14.68 -18.67 -6.42
CA ARG A 220 -15.93 -19.27 -5.92
C ARG A 220 -16.92 -19.68 -7.00
N ILE A 221 -16.90 -19.02 -8.16
CA ILE A 221 -17.90 -19.24 -9.21
C ILE A 221 -17.27 -20.03 -10.33
N ALA A 222 -16.32 -19.42 -11.03
CA ALA A 222 -15.64 -20.04 -12.15
C ALA A 222 -14.27 -19.38 -12.35
N PRO A 223 -13.24 -20.18 -12.66
CA PRO A 223 -11.92 -19.63 -12.95
C PRO A 223 -11.93 -18.82 -14.24
N ILE A 224 -11.41 -17.60 -14.14
CA ILE A 224 -11.37 -16.61 -15.23
C ILE A 224 -9.94 -16.14 -15.56
N PRO A 225 -9.00 -17.05 -15.88
CA PRO A 225 -7.57 -16.73 -15.99
C PRO A 225 -7.23 -15.79 -17.15
N VAL A 226 -8.09 -15.68 -18.18
CA VAL A 226 -7.91 -14.73 -19.29
C VAL A 226 -8.49 -13.36 -18.98
N PHE A 227 -9.68 -13.31 -18.38
CA PHE A 227 -10.39 -12.05 -18.13
C PHE A 227 -9.77 -11.24 -16.99
N ALA A 228 -9.31 -11.91 -15.94
CA ALA A 228 -8.80 -11.22 -14.76
C ALA A 228 -7.52 -10.38 -15.04
N PRO A 229 -6.48 -10.90 -15.76
CA PRO A 229 -5.36 -10.09 -16.22
C PRO A 229 -5.75 -8.81 -16.95
N ILE A 230 -6.76 -8.88 -17.84
CA ILE A 230 -7.24 -7.74 -18.63
C ILE A 230 -7.79 -6.65 -17.70
N VAL A 231 -8.62 -7.04 -16.72
CA VAL A 231 -9.21 -6.09 -15.77
C VAL A 231 -8.12 -5.41 -14.92
N PHE A 232 -7.17 -6.17 -14.39
CA PHE A 232 -6.07 -5.61 -13.59
C PHE A 232 -5.11 -4.74 -14.40
N ASN A 233 -4.86 -5.10 -15.66
CA ASN A 233 -4.09 -4.27 -16.58
C ASN A 233 -4.80 -2.94 -16.87
N ALA A 234 -6.11 -2.98 -17.12
CA ALA A 234 -6.92 -1.77 -17.29
C ALA A 234 -6.90 -0.87 -16.04
N MET A 235 -7.07 -1.45 -14.85
CA MET A 235 -7.00 -0.70 -13.58
C MET A 235 -5.61 -0.07 -13.35
N LEU A 236 -4.53 -0.80 -13.66
CA LEU A 236 -3.16 -0.28 -13.59
C LEU A 236 -2.96 0.90 -14.55
N GLY A 237 -3.43 0.76 -15.79
CA GLY A 237 -3.36 1.83 -16.80
C GLY A 237 -4.15 3.07 -16.39
N ILE A 238 -5.38 2.90 -15.88
CA ILE A 238 -6.19 4.01 -15.35
C ILE A 238 -5.47 4.68 -14.18
N LEU A 239 -4.94 3.92 -13.23
CA LEU A 239 -4.22 4.45 -12.08
C LEU A 239 -2.99 5.26 -12.51
N ALA A 240 -2.23 4.75 -13.48
CA ALA A 240 -1.07 5.43 -14.03
C ALA A 240 -1.44 6.75 -14.73
N ILE A 241 -2.44 6.72 -15.62
CA ILE A 241 -2.93 7.92 -16.34
C ILE A 241 -3.44 8.98 -15.37
N VAL A 242 -4.26 8.58 -14.39
CA VAL A 242 -4.79 9.51 -13.37
C VAL A 242 -3.65 10.12 -12.56
N THR A 243 -2.65 9.33 -12.19
CA THR A 243 -1.49 9.82 -11.44
C THR A 243 -0.66 10.82 -12.25
N VAL A 244 -0.41 10.53 -13.54
CA VAL A 244 0.25 11.48 -14.45
C VAL A 244 -0.59 12.75 -14.57
N ARG A 245 -1.89 12.64 -14.87
CA ARG A 245 -2.77 13.80 -15.04
C ARG A 245 -2.85 14.67 -13.78
N ASP A 246 -2.94 14.07 -12.60
CA ASP A 246 -2.97 14.78 -11.33
C ASP A 246 -1.63 15.48 -11.06
N SER A 247 -0.50 14.81 -11.32
CA SER A 247 0.84 15.40 -11.17
C SER A 247 1.10 16.57 -12.13
N LEU A 248 0.53 16.53 -13.34
CA LEU A 248 0.59 17.64 -14.29
C LEU A 248 -0.18 18.87 -13.80
N ARG A 249 -1.21 18.68 -12.97
CA ARG A 249 -1.99 19.77 -12.36
C ARG A 249 -1.32 20.33 -11.11
N THR A 250 -0.72 19.46 -10.29
CA THR A 250 -0.10 19.85 -9.02
C THR A 250 1.37 20.26 -9.15
N GLY A 251 2.03 19.89 -10.27
CA GLY A 251 3.46 20.09 -10.46
C GLY A 251 4.33 19.13 -9.65
N GLU A 252 3.75 18.07 -9.05
CA GLU A 252 4.50 17.11 -8.24
C GLU A 252 5.35 16.17 -9.10
N ARG A 253 6.65 16.47 -9.21
CA ARG A 253 7.62 15.70 -10.02
C ARG A 253 7.66 14.21 -9.69
N ARG A 254 7.62 13.86 -8.39
CA ARG A 254 7.69 12.46 -7.94
C ARG A 254 6.47 11.65 -8.39
N ALA A 255 5.28 12.23 -8.27
CA ALA A 255 4.04 11.59 -8.72
C ALA A 255 4.02 11.42 -10.24
N PHE A 256 4.52 12.41 -10.99
CA PHE A 256 4.64 12.33 -12.45
C PHE A 256 5.49 11.14 -12.88
N TRP A 257 6.72 11.05 -12.37
CA TRP A 257 7.62 9.95 -12.71
C TRP A 257 7.10 8.59 -12.24
N PHE A 258 6.44 8.53 -11.08
CA PHE A 258 5.79 7.31 -10.64
C PHE A 258 4.74 6.82 -11.64
N GLY A 259 3.85 7.71 -12.12
CA GLY A 259 2.86 7.37 -13.14
C GLY A 259 3.48 6.95 -14.48
N VAL A 260 4.53 7.63 -14.93
CA VAL A 260 5.28 7.26 -16.15
C VAL A 260 5.94 5.88 -16.00
N ILE A 261 6.57 5.61 -14.86
CA ILE A 261 7.18 4.30 -14.57
C ILE A 261 6.13 3.19 -14.59
N LEU A 262 4.92 3.42 -14.06
CA LEU A 262 3.84 2.43 -14.13
C LEU A 262 3.45 2.11 -15.58
N LEU A 263 3.31 3.12 -16.44
CA LEU A 263 3.02 2.91 -17.87
C LEU A 263 4.15 2.11 -18.55
N ILE A 264 5.40 2.45 -18.24
CA ILE A 264 6.58 1.76 -18.77
C ILE A 264 6.55 0.28 -18.37
N VAL A 265 6.45 0.02 -17.06
CA VAL A 265 6.47 -1.34 -16.49
C VAL A 265 5.31 -2.17 -17.03
N GLN A 266 4.13 -1.57 -17.24
CA GLN A 266 2.97 -2.22 -17.85
C GLN A 266 3.26 -2.71 -19.28
N VAL A 267 3.85 -1.87 -20.14
CA VAL A 267 4.21 -2.24 -21.52
C VAL A 267 5.35 -3.27 -21.53
N LEU A 268 6.39 -3.04 -20.73
CA LEU A 268 7.52 -3.96 -20.63
C LEU A 268 7.09 -5.37 -20.21
N SER A 269 6.14 -5.46 -19.29
CA SER A 269 5.67 -6.76 -18.82
C SER A 269 4.91 -7.54 -19.89
N ARG A 270 4.21 -6.85 -20.80
CA ARG A 270 3.60 -7.51 -21.96
C ARG A 270 4.63 -7.95 -23.00
N LEU A 271 5.69 -7.17 -23.21
CA LEU A 271 6.78 -7.57 -24.11
C LEU A 271 7.50 -8.83 -23.63
N LEU A 272 7.56 -9.03 -22.32
CA LEU A 272 8.15 -10.23 -21.71
C LEU A 272 7.21 -11.44 -21.74
N GLU A 273 5.90 -11.22 -21.58
CA GLU A 273 4.90 -12.29 -21.58
C GLU A 273 4.56 -12.80 -22.98
N TYR A 274 4.58 -11.93 -24.00
CA TYR A 274 4.26 -12.30 -25.38
C TYR A 274 5.53 -12.62 -26.20
N GLU A 275 5.43 -13.63 -27.06
CA GLU A 275 6.47 -14.00 -28.02
C GLU A 275 6.52 -13.01 -29.19
N LEU A 276 7.10 -11.83 -28.96
CA LEU A 276 7.41 -10.89 -30.03
C LEU A 276 8.74 -11.23 -30.71
N SER A 277 8.83 -10.93 -32.01
CA SER A 277 10.10 -10.98 -32.74
C SER A 277 11.13 -10.01 -32.14
N PRO A 278 12.44 -10.33 -32.21
CA PRO A 278 13.50 -9.46 -31.67
C PRO A 278 13.44 -8.03 -32.21
N ALA A 279 13.11 -7.86 -33.49
CA ALA A 279 12.95 -6.56 -34.13
C ALA A 279 11.77 -5.76 -33.53
N ALA A 280 10.62 -6.40 -33.30
CA ALA A 280 9.46 -5.73 -32.70
C ALA A 280 9.75 -5.29 -31.25
N ARG A 281 10.46 -6.10 -30.47
CA ARG A 281 10.90 -5.71 -29.11
C ARG A 281 11.76 -4.44 -29.15
N ALA A 282 12.76 -4.40 -30.03
CA ALA A 282 13.65 -3.23 -30.18
C ALA A 282 12.89 -1.95 -30.54
N ILE A 283 11.92 -2.03 -31.46
CA ILE A 283 11.07 -0.89 -31.84
C ILE A 283 10.27 -0.37 -30.63
N VAL A 284 9.62 -1.27 -29.88
CA VAL A 284 8.83 -0.85 -28.72
C VAL A 284 9.71 -0.24 -27.62
N PHE A 285 10.91 -0.78 -27.37
CA PHE A 285 11.88 -0.17 -26.46
C PHE A 285 12.28 1.25 -26.90
N GLY A 286 12.53 1.45 -28.20
CA GLY A 286 12.84 2.76 -28.76
C GLY A 286 11.70 3.77 -28.58
N LEU A 287 10.47 3.38 -28.92
CA LEU A 287 9.28 4.24 -28.75
C LEU A 287 9.01 4.57 -27.28
N LEU A 288 9.19 3.61 -26.39
CA LEU A 288 8.95 3.77 -24.96
C LEU A 288 10.01 4.65 -24.29
N GLY A 289 11.29 4.46 -24.61
CA GLY A 289 12.36 5.35 -24.17
C GLY A 289 12.20 6.78 -24.71
N GLY A 290 11.93 6.91 -26.01
CA GLY A 290 11.70 8.21 -26.65
C GLY A 290 10.51 8.96 -26.06
N SER A 291 9.37 8.29 -25.88
CA SER A 291 8.17 8.89 -25.27
C SER A 291 8.38 9.30 -23.81
N ALA A 292 9.13 8.53 -23.03
CA ALA A 292 9.49 8.88 -21.65
C ALA A 292 10.36 10.15 -21.59
N ILE A 293 11.39 10.25 -22.44
CA ILE A 293 12.26 11.43 -22.53
C ILE A 293 11.45 12.66 -22.97
N ALA A 294 10.66 12.52 -24.04
CA ALA A 294 9.82 13.61 -24.55
C ALA A 294 8.83 14.10 -23.49
N SER A 295 8.18 13.18 -22.77
CA SER A 295 7.26 13.51 -21.69
C SER A 295 7.95 14.22 -20.52
N GLY A 296 9.16 13.79 -20.14
CA GLY A 296 9.95 14.42 -19.09
C GLY A 296 10.41 15.83 -19.45
N LEU A 297 10.93 16.04 -20.66
CA LEU A 297 11.33 17.35 -21.16
C LEU A 297 10.14 18.31 -21.24
N TRP A 298 9.01 17.83 -21.76
CA TRP A 298 7.79 18.62 -21.85
C TRP A 298 7.26 19.03 -20.47
N PHE A 299 7.31 18.11 -19.49
CA PHE A 299 6.91 18.39 -18.12
C PHE A 299 7.77 19.47 -17.45
N GLU A 300 9.10 19.34 -17.55
CA GLU A 300 10.04 20.34 -17.01
C GLU A 300 9.84 21.71 -17.66
N PHE A 301 9.66 21.74 -18.98
CA PHE A 301 9.38 22.95 -19.73
C PHE A 301 8.08 23.62 -19.27
N ARG A 302 7.00 22.85 -19.08
CA ARG A 302 5.72 23.35 -18.60
C ARG A 302 5.83 23.93 -17.19
N ILE A 303 6.50 23.26 -16.27
CA ILE A 303 6.71 23.76 -14.90
C ILE A 303 7.52 25.06 -14.92
N ARG A 304 8.59 25.13 -15.72
CA ARG A 304 9.41 26.33 -15.87
C ARG A 304 8.63 27.52 -16.42
N ARG A 305 7.67 27.29 -17.33
CA ARG A 305 6.77 28.33 -17.84
C ARG A 305 5.72 28.80 -16.83
N LEU A 306 5.30 27.92 -15.91
CA LEU A 306 4.30 28.25 -14.89
C LEU A 306 4.90 28.96 -13.66
N LEU A 307 6.18 28.74 -13.35
CA LEU A 307 6.88 29.35 -12.21
C LEU A 307 6.85 30.90 -12.20
N PRO A 308 7.10 31.62 -13.32
CA PRO A 308 6.98 33.08 -13.38
C PRO A 308 5.56 33.60 -13.12
N ALA A 309 4.54 32.90 -13.61
CA ALA A 309 3.14 33.31 -13.45
C ALA A 309 2.64 33.17 -12.00
N ILE A 310 3.11 32.15 -11.28
CA ILE A 310 2.78 31.92 -9.85
C ILE A 310 3.56 32.90 -8.95
N ALA A 311 4.81 33.22 -9.30
CA ALA A 311 5.60 34.22 -8.57
C ALA A 311 4.98 35.63 -8.64
N PHE A 312 4.43 36.02 -9.80
CA PHE A 312 3.75 37.32 -9.97
C PHE A 312 2.45 37.44 -9.15
N GLN A 313 1.71 36.35 -8.92
CA GLN A 313 0.49 36.36 -8.09
C GLN A 313 0.77 36.48 -6.58
N ARG A 314 1.94 36.03 -6.09
CA ARG A 314 2.32 36.19 -4.68
C ARG A 314 2.80 37.59 -4.30
N VAL A 315 3.18 38.40 -5.28
CA VAL A 315 3.80 39.73 -5.07
C VAL A 315 2.79 40.87 -5.23
N ARG A 316 1.55 40.62 -5.67
CA ARG A 316 0.48 41.61 -5.49
C ARG A 316 -0.02 41.55 -4.05
N PRO A 317 0.34 42.48 -3.15
CA PRO A 317 -0.47 42.68 -1.96
C PRO A 317 -1.90 42.97 -2.43
N SER A 318 -2.86 42.38 -1.75
CA SER A 318 -4.26 42.77 -1.82
C SER A 318 -4.40 44.21 -1.32
N SER A 319 -4.07 45.17 -2.18
CA SER A 319 -4.50 46.56 -2.03
C SER A 319 -5.87 46.68 -2.67
N THR A 320 -6.81 47.29 -1.94
CA THR A 320 -8.23 47.54 -2.27
C THR A 320 -9.11 46.30 -2.05
N SER A 321 -10.16 46.31 -1.23
CA SER A 321 -10.92 47.37 -0.53
C SER A 321 -11.60 46.78 0.71
#